data_AF-A0A2R9AGD1-F1
#
_entry.id   AF-A0A2R9AGD1-F1
#
_cell.length_a   1.000
_cell.length_b   1.000
_cell.length_c   1.000
_cell.angle_alpha   90.00
_cell.angle_beta   90.00
_cell.angle_gamma   90.00
#
_symmetry.space_group_name_H-M   'P 1'
#
loop_
_entity.id
_entity.type
_entity.pdbx_description
1 polymer ?
#
loop_
_entity_poly.entity_id
_entity_poly.type
_entity_poly.pdbx_seq_one_letter_code
_entity_poly.pdbx_strand_id
1 'polypeptide(L)'
;RPEGLPGLSSAPSFPAQLAASQPGPKVLSAEQGSYFVRLGDLGPSFRQRAFEHAVSHLQHSQFQARDTLAQLQDCFRLIEKAQQAPEGQPCLDQGSGASAEDAAVQEERDAGVLSRVCGLLRQLHTAYSGLASSLQGLPAELQQPVGRARHSLCELYGIVASAGSVEELPAERLVQSREGVHQAWQGLEQLLEGLQHNPPLSWLVGPFALPPGGQ
;
A
#
# COMPACT_ATOMS: atom_id res chain seq x y z
N ARG A 1 -46.11 5.07 -51.21
CA ARG A 1 -44.74 4.91 -51.74
C ARG A 1 -44.34 6.25 -52.37
N PRO A 2 -43.12 6.81 -52.21
CA PRO A 2 -41.92 6.39 -51.45
C PRO A 2 -41.44 7.45 -50.39
N GLU A 3 -40.72 7.07 -49.32
CA GLU A 3 -39.24 7.24 -49.04
C GLU A 3 -38.83 8.67 -48.61
N GLY A 4 -37.98 8.95 -47.60
CA GLY A 4 -37.18 8.17 -46.66
C GLY A 4 -36.54 9.13 -45.61
N LEU A 5 -36.11 8.58 -44.48
CA LEU A 5 -35.23 9.19 -43.46
C LEU A 5 -33.79 9.32 -44.01
N PRO A 6 -32.90 10.23 -43.54
CA PRO A 6 -32.30 10.10 -42.19
C PRO A 6 -31.82 11.37 -41.46
N GLY A 7 -31.79 11.27 -40.12
CA GLY A 7 -30.62 11.60 -39.30
C GLY A 7 -30.22 13.07 -39.17
N LEU A 8 -30.83 13.78 -38.21
CA LEU A 8 -30.19 14.95 -37.62
C LEU A 8 -29.05 14.48 -36.71
N SER A 9 -27.84 14.72 -37.22
CA SER A 9 -26.53 14.63 -36.59
C SER A 9 -26.55 15.10 -35.13
N SER A 10 -26.56 14.14 -34.20
CA SER A 10 -26.10 14.38 -32.83
C SER A 10 -24.62 14.66 -32.89
N ALA A 11 -24.21 15.89 -32.58
CA ALA A 11 -22.80 16.22 -32.42
C ALA A 11 -22.18 15.25 -31.40
N PRO A 12 -21.02 14.64 -31.68
CA PRO A 12 -20.41 13.71 -30.74
C PRO A 12 -19.98 14.48 -29.49
N SER A 13 -20.46 14.02 -28.35
CA SER A 13 -20.08 14.48 -27.03
C SER A 13 -18.55 14.41 -26.84
N PHE A 14 -18.03 15.34 -26.05
CA PHE A 14 -16.62 15.58 -25.72
C PHE A 14 -15.74 14.35 -25.36
N PRO A 15 -16.25 13.19 -24.87
CA PRO A 15 -15.39 12.01 -24.65
C PRO A 15 -15.03 11.24 -25.94
N ALA A 16 -15.82 11.34 -27.01
CA ALA A 16 -15.65 10.52 -28.21
C ALA A 16 -14.45 10.94 -29.08
N GLN A 17 -14.02 12.20 -28.97
CA GLN A 17 -12.85 12.71 -29.70
C GLN A 17 -11.52 12.33 -29.01
N LEU A 18 -11.54 12.03 -27.70
CA LEU A 18 -10.35 11.52 -26.98
C LEU A 18 -10.04 10.05 -27.30
N ALA A 19 -11.00 9.32 -27.88
CA ALA A 19 -10.85 7.92 -28.27
C ALA A 19 -10.31 7.72 -29.70
N ALA A 20 -10.37 8.75 -30.55
CA ALA A 20 -10.07 8.63 -31.99
C ALA A 20 -8.62 8.95 -32.39
N SER A 21 -7.81 9.53 -31.51
CA SER A 21 -6.36 9.70 -31.75
C SER A 21 -5.58 8.60 -31.03
N GLN A 22 -5.29 7.53 -31.75
CA GLN A 22 -4.42 6.40 -31.36
C GLN A 22 -2.92 6.80 -31.37
N PRO A 23 -1.92 5.94 -31.04
CA PRO A 23 -1.90 4.67 -30.30
C PRO A 23 -0.84 4.64 -29.16
N GLY A 24 -1.13 3.99 -28.04
CA GLY A 24 -0.14 3.70 -26.98
C GLY A 24 -0.80 2.99 -25.81
N PRO A 25 -0.14 2.03 -25.12
CA PRO A 25 -0.81 1.04 -24.30
C PRO A 25 -1.46 1.70 -23.09
N LYS A 26 -2.76 1.98 -23.19
CA LYS A 26 -3.62 2.16 -22.03
C LYS A 26 -3.67 0.80 -21.35
N VAL A 27 -2.80 0.61 -20.35
CA VAL A 27 -2.92 -0.53 -19.43
C VAL A 27 -4.16 -0.25 -18.59
N LEU A 28 -5.30 -0.75 -19.08
CA LEU A 28 -6.55 -0.79 -18.36
C LEU A 28 -6.38 -1.83 -17.25
N SER A 29 -6.16 -1.40 -16.01
CA SER A 29 -6.40 -2.28 -14.86
C SER A 29 -7.91 -2.39 -14.65
N ALA A 30 -8.50 -3.36 -15.35
CA ALA A 30 -9.94 -3.60 -15.44
C ALA A 30 -10.50 -4.37 -14.22
N GLU A 31 -10.20 -3.93 -12.99
CA GLU A 31 -10.74 -4.59 -11.79
C GLU A 31 -11.70 -3.69 -10.99
N GLN A 32 -11.73 -2.36 -11.21
CA GLN A 32 -12.47 -1.43 -10.31
C GLN A 32 -13.15 -0.23 -10.99
N GLY A 33 -13.34 -0.23 -12.31
CA GLY A 33 -13.96 0.91 -13.00
C GLY A 33 -13.12 2.20 -12.89
N SER A 34 -11.81 2.06 -12.71
CA SER A 34 -10.87 3.17 -12.60
C SER A 34 -9.88 3.17 -13.76
N TYR A 35 -9.45 4.36 -14.19
CA TYR A 35 -8.49 4.53 -15.29
C TYR A 35 -7.34 5.46 -14.90
N PHE A 36 -6.21 5.26 -15.59
CA PHE A 36 -4.99 6.07 -15.46
C PHE A 36 -4.70 6.78 -16.78
N VAL A 37 -4.17 8.00 -16.70
CA VAL A 37 -3.84 8.81 -17.87
C VAL A 37 -2.43 9.37 -17.71
N ARG A 38 -1.67 9.43 -18.80
CA ARG A 38 -0.33 10.02 -18.78
C ARG A 38 -0.44 11.54 -18.71
N LEU A 39 0.34 12.15 -17.81
CA LEU A 39 0.32 13.59 -17.58
C LEU A 39 0.68 14.41 -18.84
N GLY A 40 1.57 13.87 -19.69
CA GLY A 40 1.96 14.47 -20.96
C GLY A 40 0.90 14.46 -22.05
N ASP A 41 -0.05 13.52 -22.00
CA ASP A 41 -1.14 13.37 -22.97
C ASP A 41 -2.35 14.27 -22.64
N LEU A 42 -2.32 14.97 -21.48
CA LEU A 42 -3.37 15.88 -21.03
C LEU A 42 -3.10 17.33 -21.44
N GLY A 43 -4.16 18.01 -21.89
CA GLY A 43 -4.16 19.48 -22.06
C GLY A 43 -3.92 20.22 -20.74
N PRO A 44 -3.45 21.48 -20.77
CA PRO A 44 -2.92 22.17 -19.60
C PRO A 44 -3.91 22.28 -18.43
N SER A 45 -5.19 22.57 -18.70
CA SER A 45 -6.23 22.69 -17.67
C SER A 45 -6.57 21.35 -17.01
N PHE A 46 -6.55 20.26 -17.77
CA PHE A 46 -6.81 18.91 -17.26
C PHE A 46 -5.58 18.34 -16.55
N ARG A 47 -4.38 18.68 -17.02
CA ARG A 47 -3.11 18.28 -16.41
C ARG A 47 -3.04 18.73 -14.96
N GLN A 48 -3.38 19.99 -14.67
CA GLN A 48 -3.33 20.53 -13.31
C GLN A 48 -4.31 19.79 -12.39
N ARG A 49 -5.58 19.64 -12.80
CA ARG A 49 -6.57 18.91 -11.99
C ARG A 49 -6.21 17.44 -11.79
N ALA A 50 -5.70 16.79 -12.83
CA ALA A 50 -5.27 15.39 -12.75
C ALA A 50 -4.05 15.21 -11.84
N PHE A 51 -3.12 16.15 -11.88
CA PHE A 51 -1.97 16.23 -10.98
C PHE A 51 -2.40 16.43 -9.53
N GLU A 52 -3.26 17.41 -9.26
CA GLU A 52 -3.79 17.70 -7.91
C GLU A 52 -4.52 16.47 -7.31
N HIS A 53 -5.36 15.81 -8.11
CA HIS A 53 -6.02 14.56 -7.71
C HIS A 53 -5.02 13.44 -7.40
N ALA A 54 -4.04 13.24 -8.27
CA ALA A 54 -3.02 12.20 -8.08
C ALA A 54 -2.15 12.47 -6.85
N VAL A 55 -1.75 13.73 -6.61
CA VAL A 55 -1.00 14.12 -5.40
C VAL A 55 -1.83 13.92 -4.14
N SER A 56 -3.11 14.29 -4.14
CA SER A 56 -3.98 14.07 -2.99
C SER A 56 -4.15 12.58 -2.67
N HIS A 57 -4.37 11.75 -3.70
CA HIS A 57 -4.45 10.29 -3.54
C HIS A 57 -3.13 9.69 -3.04
N LEU A 58 -2.01 10.19 -3.56
CA LEU A 58 -0.67 9.78 -3.17
C LEU A 58 -0.39 10.12 -1.70
N GLN A 59 -0.69 11.34 -1.26
CA GLN A 59 -0.55 11.78 0.14
C GLN A 59 -1.44 10.98 1.08
N HIS A 60 -2.68 10.67 0.68
CA HIS A 60 -3.56 9.83 1.48
C HIS A 60 -2.99 8.42 1.67
N SER A 61 -2.53 7.80 0.58
CA SER A 61 -1.88 6.48 0.62
C SER A 61 -0.58 6.53 1.43
N GLN A 62 0.16 7.63 1.34
CA GLN A 62 1.38 7.85 2.11
C GLN A 62 1.09 7.88 3.61
N PHE A 63 0.09 8.68 4.01
CA PHE A 63 -0.31 8.79 5.41
C PHE A 63 -0.77 7.44 5.96
N GLN A 64 -1.59 6.70 5.22
CA GLN A 64 -2.06 5.37 5.62
C GLN A 64 -0.90 4.38 5.82
N ALA A 65 0.07 4.35 4.90
CA ALA A 65 1.24 3.50 5.03
C ALA A 65 2.10 3.88 6.25
N ARG A 66 2.33 5.18 6.47
CA ARG A 66 3.09 5.68 7.62
C ARG A 66 2.41 5.34 8.95
N ASP A 67 1.10 5.54 9.02
CA ASP A 67 0.29 5.21 10.19
C ASP A 67 0.35 3.70 10.52
N THR A 68 0.16 2.86 9.50
CA THR A 68 0.24 1.40 9.66
C THR A 68 1.64 0.96 10.08
N LEU A 69 2.70 1.57 9.54
CA LEU A 69 4.08 1.30 9.92
C LEU A 69 4.36 1.68 11.38
N ALA A 70 3.84 2.83 11.84
CA ALA A 70 3.95 3.23 13.24
C ALA A 70 3.25 2.23 14.17
N GLN A 71 2.01 1.84 13.85
CA GLN A 71 1.28 0.82 14.61
C GLN A 71 2.02 -0.53 14.67
N LEU A 72 2.67 -0.93 13.56
CA LEU A 72 3.48 -2.14 13.49
C LEU A 72 4.68 -2.05 14.43
N GLN A 73 5.40 -0.92 14.43
CA GLN A 73 6.53 -0.68 15.33
C GLN A 73 6.12 -0.65 16.79
N ASP A 74 4.98 -0.03 17.12
CA ASP A 74 4.43 -0.02 18.47
C ASP A 74 4.05 -1.43 18.93
N CYS A 75 3.45 -2.25 18.06
CA CYS A 75 3.16 -3.64 18.39
C CYS A 75 4.46 -4.41 18.72
N PHE A 76 5.50 -4.30 17.90
CA PHE A 76 6.79 -4.94 18.20
C PHE A 76 7.43 -4.44 19.49
N ARG A 77 7.37 -3.13 19.76
CA ARG A 77 7.87 -2.56 21.02
C ARG A 77 7.12 -3.12 22.24
N LEU A 78 5.80 -3.30 22.14
CA LEU A 78 5.00 -3.88 23.21
C LEU A 78 5.35 -5.34 23.44
N ILE A 79 5.59 -6.10 22.37
CA ILE A 79 6.07 -7.49 22.41
C ILE A 79 7.43 -7.57 23.12
N GLU A 80 8.40 -6.74 22.70
CA GLU A 80 9.73 -6.70 23.31
C GLU A 80 9.68 -6.32 24.80
N LYS A 81 8.80 -5.37 25.18
CA LYS A 81 8.60 -4.98 26.59
C LYS A 81 7.93 -6.07 27.43
N ALA A 82 6.98 -6.80 26.87
CA ALA A 82 6.32 -7.92 27.56
C ALA A 82 7.33 -9.05 27.83
N GLN A 83 8.24 -9.30 26.89
CA GLN A 83 9.32 -10.28 27.06
C GLN A 83 10.43 -9.82 28.04
N GLN A 84 10.70 -8.52 28.13
CA GLN A 84 11.70 -7.97 29.06
C GLN A 84 11.15 -7.62 30.45
N ALA A 85 9.84 -7.78 30.67
CA ALA A 85 9.28 -7.65 32.02
C ALA A 85 9.94 -8.73 32.90
N PRO A 86 10.65 -8.36 33.98
CA PRO A 86 11.20 -9.36 34.86
C PRO A 86 10.03 -10.15 35.44
N GLU A 87 10.11 -11.48 35.33
CA GLU A 87 9.36 -12.43 36.16
C GLU A 87 9.68 -12.16 37.63
N GLY A 88 9.04 -11.14 38.17
CA GLY A 88 9.48 -10.47 39.39
C GLY A 88 8.30 -9.98 40.20
N GLN A 89 7.24 -10.78 40.30
CA GLN A 89 6.33 -10.75 41.44
C GLN A 89 5.52 -12.05 41.58
N PRO A 90 6.10 -13.11 42.16
CA PRO A 90 5.32 -14.14 42.83
C PRO A 90 4.83 -13.55 44.17
N CYS A 91 3.64 -12.96 44.18
CA CYS A 91 2.94 -12.69 45.44
C CYS A 91 2.10 -13.93 45.81
N LEU A 92 2.82 -14.91 46.38
CA LEU A 92 2.42 -15.88 47.41
C LEU A 92 0.94 -16.30 47.48
N ASP A 93 0.64 -17.52 47.04
CA ASP A 93 0.39 -18.69 47.92
C ASP A 93 -0.36 -19.80 47.15
N GLN A 94 0.06 -21.05 47.40
CA GLN A 94 -0.54 -22.33 46.99
C GLN A 94 -0.25 -22.88 45.58
N GLY A 95 0.73 -23.79 45.56
CA GLY A 95 0.51 -25.12 44.99
C GLY A 95 0.89 -25.33 43.53
N SER A 96 2.10 -25.86 43.34
CA SER A 96 2.42 -26.98 42.44
C SER A 96 1.93 -26.92 40.98
N GLY A 97 2.90 -26.71 40.10
CA GLY A 97 2.85 -27.10 38.69
C GLY A 97 2.98 -25.90 37.77
N ALA A 98 4.13 -25.77 37.09
CA ALA A 98 4.11 -25.19 35.76
C ALA A 98 3.23 -26.10 34.90
N SER A 99 1.92 -25.86 34.93
CA SER A 99 0.94 -26.65 34.19
C SER A 99 1.09 -26.30 32.72
N ALA A 100 1.03 -27.31 31.85
CA ALA A 100 0.96 -27.11 30.40
C ALA A 100 -0.17 -26.14 29.98
N GLU A 101 -1.14 -25.90 30.86
CA GLU A 101 -2.21 -24.93 30.69
C GLU A 101 -1.74 -23.48 30.70
N ASP A 102 -0.75 -23.09 31.53
CA ASP A 102 -0.26 -21.70 31.59
C ASP A 102 0.56 -21.34 30.34
N ALA A 103 1.38 -22.29 29.87
CA ALA A 103 2.08 -22.21 28.59
C ALA A 103 1.10 -22.12 27.40
N ALA A 104 0.01 -22.89 27.42
CA ALA A 104 -1.01 -22.83 26.38
C ALA A 104 -1.76 -21.48 26.36
N VAL A 105 -2.01 -20.85 27.52
CA VAL A 105 -2.64 -19.52 27.57
C VAL A 105 -1.69 -18.43 27.08
N GLN A 106 -0.38 -18.58 27.30
CA GLN A 106 0.64 -17.66 26.77
C GLN A 106 0.80 -17.80 25.26
N GLU A 107 0.83 -19.03 24.74
CA GLU A 107 0.94 -19.33 23.32
C GLU A 107 -0.29 -18.84 22.53
N GLU A 108 -1.50 -18.91 23.11
CA GLU A 108 -2.71 -18.33 22.53
C GLU A 108 -2.68 -16.79 22.49
N ARG A 109 -2.08 -16.14 23.51
CA ARG A 109 -1.86 -14.69 23.51
C ARG A 109 -0.84 -14.28 22.45
N ASP A 110 0.26 -15.01 22.34
CA ASP A 110 1.30 -14.76 21.33
C ASP A 110 0.75 -14.94 19.91
N ALA A 111 -0.01 -16.01 19.67
CA ALA A 111 -0.68 -16.23 18.39
C ALA A 111 -1.63 -15.07 18.02
N GLY A 112 -2.37 -14.53 19.00
CA GLY A 112 -3.20 -13.34 18.81
C GLY A 112 -2.40 -12.09 18.43
N VAL A 113 -1.23 -11.91 19.04
CA VAL A 113 -0.33 -10.78 18.75
C VAL A 113 0.35 -10.92 17.39
N LEU A 114 0.85 -12.11 17.05
CA LEU A 114 1.42 -12.42 15.73
C LEU A 114 0.37 -12.27 14.62
N SER A 115 -0.88 -12.67 14.87
CA SER A 115 -2.01 -12.46 13.95
C SER A 115 -2.30 -10.98 13.73
N ARG A 116 -2.25 -10.16 14.80
CA ARG A 116 -2.39 -8.70 14.69
C ARG A 116 -1.26 -8.09 13.85
N VAL A 117 -0.02 -8.51 14.09
CA VAL A 117 1.16 -8.09 13.30
C VAL A 117 1.00 -8.49 11.83
N CYS A 118 0.54 -9.71 11.55
CA CYS A 118 0.22 -10.18 10.20
C CYS A 118 -0.87 -9.32 9.52
N GLY A 119 -1.88 -8.90 10.27
CA GLY A 119 -2.92 -7.99 9.80
C GLY A 119 -2.37 -6.63 9.38
N LEU A 120 -1.52 -6.03 10.22
CA LEU A 120 -0.83 -4.76 9.94
C LEU A 120 0.11 -4.88 8.74
N LEU A 121 0.87 -5.97 8.63
CA LEU A 121 1.73 -6.25 7.47
C LEU A 121 0.92 -6.32 6.17
N ARG A 122 -0.25 -6.96 6.21
CA ARG A 122 -1.15 -7.03 5.05
C ARG A 122 -1.72 -5.67 4.68
N GLN A 123 -2.13 -4.86 5.66
CA GLN A 123 -2.58 -3.49 5.43
C GLN A 123 -1.48 -2.64 4.80
N LEU A 124 -0.25 -2.76 5.32
CA LEU A 124 0.91 -2.06 4.80
C LEU A 124 1.20 -2.49 3.36
N HIS A 125 1.18 -3.80 3.07
CA HIS A 125 1.33 -4.31 1.71
C HIS A 125 0.27 -3.75 0.74
N THR A 126 -0.99 -3.63 1.18
CA THR A 126 -2.07 -2.99 0.39
C THR A 126 -1.77 -1.52 0.13
N ALA A 127 -1.36 -0.75 1.15
CA ALA A 127 -1.00 0.65 0.99
C ALA A 127 0.19 0.83 0.02
N TYR A 128 1.24 0.01 0.13
CA TYR A 128 2.36 -0.01 -0.81
C TYR A 128 1.94 -0.39 -2.22
N SER A 129 0.96 -1.29 -2.39
CA SER A 129 0.43 -1.65 -3.70
C SER A 129 -0.38 -0.52 -4.33
N GLY A 130 -1.14 0.23 -3.52
CA GLY A 130 -1.80 1.46 -3.94
C GLY A 130 -0.81 2.55 -4.36
N LEU A 131 0.27 2.72 -3.60
CA LEU A 131 1.37 3.62 -3.94
C LEU A 131 2.07 3.17 -5.23
N ALA A 132 2.38 1.89 -5.40
CA ALA A 132 2.97 1.34 -6.62
C ALA A 132 2.11 1.64 -7.85
N SER A 133 0.79 1.48 -7.71
CA SER A 133 -0.18 1.80 -8.78
C SER A 133 -0.22 3.30 -9.08
N SER A 134 -0.09 4.14 -8.05
CA SER A 134 -0.02 5.60 -8.20
C SER A 134 1.30 6.08 -8.80
N LEU A 135 2.36 5.26 -8.74
CA LEU A 135 3.71 5.56 -9.25
C LEU A 135 3.96 4.95 -10.64
N GLN A 136 2.91 4.41 -11.27
CA GLN A 136 3.03 3.79 -12.57
C GLN A 136 3.47 4.82 -13.64
N GLY A 137 4.30 4.40 -14.59
CA GLY A 137 4.85 5.27 -15.64
C GLY A 137 6.05 6.12 -15.22
N LEU A 138 6.50 6.02 -13.97
CA LEU A 138 7.77 6.59 -13.53
C LEU A 138 8.97 5.73 -13.96
N PRO A 139 10.16 6.31 -14.16
CA PRO A 139 11.38 5.56 -14.45
C PRO A 139 11.68 4.52 -13.35
N ALA A 140 12.31 3.41 -13.74
CA ALA A 140 12.55 2.26 -12.85
C ALA A 140 13.35 2.62 -11.60
N GLU A 141 14.27 3.59 -11.69
CA GLU A 141 15.02 4.18 -10.57
C GLU A 141 14.10 4.62 -9.43
N LEU A 142 12.96 5.22 -9.80
CA LEU A 142 11.97 5.74 -8.87
C LEU A 142 11.05 4.65 -8.30
N GLN A 143 10.98 3.48 -8.94
CA GLN A 143 10.17 2.37 -8.46
C GLN A 143 10.97 1.40 -7.55
N GLN A 144 12.30 1.50 -7.53
CA GLN A 144 13.17 0.67 -6.69
C GLN A 144 12.79 0.67 -5.19
N PRO A 145 12.50 1.84 -4.55
CA PRO A 145 12.18 1.86 -3.13
C PRO A 145 10.91 1.06 -2.80
N VAL A 146 9.87 1.15 -3.64
CA VAL A 146 8.63 0.40 -3.47
C VAL A 146 8.88 -1.11 -3.58
N GLY A 147 9.69 -1.53 -4.56
CA GLY A 147 10.06 -2.94 -4.73
C GLY A 147 10.84 -3.49 -3.54
N ARG A 148 11.84 -2.74 -3.06
CA ARG A 148 12.63 -3.11 -1.87
C ARG A 148 11.76 -3.19 -0.61
N ALA A 149 10.85 -2.24 -0.43
CA ALA A 149 9.90 -2.26 0.68
C ALA A 149 9.02 -3.51 0.64
N ARG A 150 8.45 -3.84 -0.53
CA ARG A 150 7.61 -5.04 -0.69
C ARG A 150 8.37 -6.33 -0.39
N HIS A 151 9.60 -6.47 -0.91
CA HIS A 151 10.44 -7.62 -0.60
C HIS A 151 10.69 -7.75 0.91
N SER A 152 11.08 -6.64 1.56
CA SER A 152 11.33 -6.60 3.01
C SER A 152 10.05 -6.86 3.84
N LEU A 153 8.87 -6.47 3.33
CA LEU A 153 7.59 -6.80 3.96
C LEU A 153 7.25 -8.29 3.83
N CYS A 154 7.53 -8.91 2.68
CA CYS A 154 7.33 -10.34 2.47
C CYS A 154 8.26 -11.17 3.37
N GLU A 155 9.51 -10.76 3.53
CA GLU A 155 10.45 -11.38 4.48
C GLU A 155 9.92 -11.26 5.92
N LEU A 156 9.49 -10.06 6.33
CA LEU A 156 8.93 -9.83 7.66
C LEU A 156 7.67 -10.67 7.90
N TYR A 157 6.80 -10.78 6.90
CA TYR A 157 5.63 -11.64 6.95
C TYR A 157 6.01 -13.13 7.07
N GLY A 158 7.00 -13.59 6.31
CA GLY A 158 7.50 -14.97 6.39
C GLY A 158 8.09 -15.30 7.77
N ILE A 159 8.84 -14.37 8.36
CA ILE A 159 9.40 -14.51 9.71
C ILE A 159 8.28 -14.62 10.75
N VAL A 160 7.29 -13.73 10.70
CA VAL A 160 6.19 -13.70 11.67
C VAL A 160 5.22 -14.88 11.48
N ALA A 161 4.97 -15.29 10.25
CA ALA A 161 4.04 -16.39 9.94
C ALA A 161 4.64 -17.78 10.19
N SER A 162 5.97 -17.90 10.25
CA SER A 162 6.66 -19.16 10.56
C SER A 162 6.91 -19.37 12.05
N ALA A 163 6.74 -18.31 12.87
CA ALA A 163 6.85 -18.39 14.32
C ALA A 163 5.52 -18.84 14.93
N GLY A 164 5.57 -19.84 15.83
CA GLY A 164 4.41 -20.26 16.63
C GLY A 164 4.25 -19.41 17.89
N SER A 165 5.36 -18.94 18.45
CA SER A 165 5.42 -17.99 19.57
C SER A 165 6.33 -16.80 19.28
N VAL A 166 6.13 -15.73 20.05
CA VAL A 166 6.94 -14.51 20.05
C VAL A 166 8.42 -14.77 20.36
N GLU A 167 8.74 -15.77 21.21
CA GLU A 167 10.12 -16.12 21.58
C GLU A 167 10.89 -16.79 20.44
N GLU A 168 10.18 -17.41 19.48
CA GLU A 168 10.78 -18.07 18.31
C GLU A 168 11.16 -17.07 17.20
N LEU A 169 10.81 -15.79 17.37
CA LEU A 169 11.12 -14.76 16.38
C LEU A 169 12.62 -14.44 16.37
N PRO A 170 13.32 -14.60 15.23
CA PRO A 170 14.72 -14.21 15.11
C PRO A 170 14.85 -12.68 15.16
N ALA A 171 15.17 -12.14 16.34
CA ALA A 171 15.27 -10.71 16.61
C ALA A 171 16.16 -9.96 15.60
N GLU A 172 17.33 -10.53 15.26
CA GLU A 172 18.26 -9.98 14.26
C GLU A 172 17.61 -9.80 12.88
N ARG A 173 16.92 -10.85 12.38
CA ARG A 173 16.26 -10.80 11.06
C ARG A 173 15.04 -9.89 11.08
N LEU A 174 14.31 -9.87 12.18
CA LEU A 174 13.15 -9.01 12.35
C LEU A 174 13.55 -7.53 12.34
N VAL A 175 14.63 -7.17 13.04
CA VAL A 175 15.19 -5.81 13.05
C VAL A 175 15.73 -5.44 11.65
N GLN A 176 16.50 -6.32 11.00
CA GLN A 176 16.99 -6.07 9.64
C GLN A 176 15.85 -5.85 8.65
N SER A 177 14.81 -6.70 8.68
CA SER A 177 13.66 -6.60 7.80
C SER A 177 12.87 -5.31 8.04
N ARG A 178 12.66 -4.94 9.32
CA ARG A 178 11.98 -3.70 9.73
C ARG A 178 12.75 -2.46 9.27
N GLU A 179 14.06 -2.46 9.44
CA GLU A 179 14.92 -1.37 8.98
C GLU A 179 14.92 -1.28 7.45
N GLY A 180 14.95 -2.42 6.75
CA GLY A 180 14.83 -2.47 5.30
C GLY A 180 13.53 -1.86 4.78
N VAL A 181 12.39 -2.16 5.43
CA VAL A 181 11.10 -1.54 5.12
C VAL A 181 11.14 -0.04 5.39
N HIS A 182 11.68 0.39 6.52
CA HIS A 182 11.74 1.80 6.90
C HIS A 182 12.67 2.62 6.01
N GLN A 183 13.85 2.09 5.65
CA GLN A 183 14.77 2.74 4.73
C GLN A 183 14.17 2.86 3.32
N ALA A 184 13.52 1.80 2.84
CA ALA A 184 12.81 1.81 1.57
C ALA A 184 11.63 2.80 1.59
N TRP A 185 10.93 2.92 2.73
CA TRP A 185 9.91 3.92 2.96
C TRP A 185 10.46 5.35 2.90
N GLN A 186 11.55 5.65 3.60
CA GLN A 186 12.17 6.98 3.57
C GLN A 186 12.63 7.37 2.16
N GLY A 187 13.20 6.43 1.40
CA GLY A 187 13.55 6.64 0.00
C GLY A 187 12.33 6.93 -0.87
N LEU A 188 11.20 6.25 -0.58
CA LEU A 188 9.92 6.51 -1.23
C LEU A 188 9.41 7.92 -0.88
N GLU A 189 9.41 8.32 0.39
CA GLU A 189 8.91 9.64 0.82
C GLU A 189 9.67 10.80 0.15
N GLN A 190 11.01 10.72 0.09
CA GLN A 190 11.83 11.71 -0.61
C GLN A 190 11.48 11.81 -2.10
N LEU A 191 11.18 10.67 -2.71
CA LEU A 191 10.77 10.60 -4.09
C LEU A 191 9.38 11.18 -4.32
N LEU A 192 8.42 10.90 -3.41
CA LEU A 192 7.09 11.50 -3.46
C LEU A 192 7.16 13.02 -3.32
N GLU A 193 8.07 13.53 -2.47
CA GLU A 193 8.34 14.96 -2.35
C GLU A 193 8.93 15.54 -3.64
N GLY A 194 9.86 14.82 -4.29
CA GLY A 194 10.40 15.21 -5.60
C GLY A 194 9.34 15.29 -6.70
N LEU A 195 8.40 14.35 -6.74
CA LEU A 195 7.30 14.32 -7.70
C LEU A 195 6.31 15.49 -7.52
N GLN A 196 6.10 15.93 -6.28
CA GLN A 196 5.25 17.09 -5.98
C GLN A 196 5.85 18.39 -6.55
N HIS A 197 7.18 18.50 -6.59
CA HIS A 197 7.87 19.69 -7.10
C HIS A 197 8.10 19.63 -8.61
N ASN A 198 8.36 18.44 -9.17
CA ASN A 198 8.63 18.25 -10.60
C ASN A 198 8.01 16.95 -11.13
N PRO A 199 6.73 16.99 -11.56
CA PRO A 199 6.07 15.81 -12.08
C PRO A 199 6.56 15.46 -13.49
N PRO A 200 7.10 14.24 -13.71
CA PRO A 200 7.51 13.83 -15.04
C PRO A 200 6.29 13.62 -15.95
N LEU A 201 6.42 14.01 -17.22
CA LEU A 201 5.33 13.88 -18.20
C LEU A 201 4.94 12.42 -18.50
N SER A 202 5.82 11.46 -18.19
CA SER A 202 5.54 10.03 -18.32
C SER A 202 4.67 9.47 -17.20
N TRP A 203 4.46 10.23 -16.11
CA TRP A 203 3.69 9.78 -14.96
C TRP A 203 2.24 9.48 -15.32
N LEU A 204 1.77 8.29 -14.96
CA LEU A 204 0.37 7.89 -15.06
C LEU A 204 -0.37 8.37 -13.82
N VAL A 205 -1.18 9.42 -13.98
CA VAL A 205 -2.03 9.96 -12.93
C VAL A 205 -3.36 9.20 -12.89
N GLY A 206 -3.83 8.90 -11.68
CA GLY A 206 -5.03 8.11 -11.38
C GLY A 206 -4.97 7.54 -9.96
N PRO A 207 -5.91 6.69 -9.54
CA PRO A 207 -7.09 6.23 -10.30
C PRO A 207 -8.17 7.31 -10.41
N PHE A 208 -8.73 7.50 -11.62
CA PHE A 208 -9.94 8.28 -11.83
C PHE A 208 -11.15 7.35 -11.94
N ALA A 209 -12.23 7.66 -11.22
CA ALA A 209 -13.46 6.89 -11.31
C ALA A 209 -14.12 7.10 -12.68
N LEU A 210 -14.49 6.02 -13.35
CA LEU A 210 -15.41 6.09 -14.48
C LEU A 210 -16.79 6.51 -13.94
N PRO A 211 -17.44 7.52 -14.54
CA PRO A 211 -18.81 7.82 -14.19
C PRO A 211 -19.69 6.57 -14.47
N PRO A 212 -20.62 6.21 -13.57
CA PRO A 212 -21.54 5.11 -13.80
C PRO A 212 -22.53 5.52 -14.89
N GLY A 213 -22.17 5.29 -16.16
CA GLY A 213 -23.04 5.65 -17.29
C GLY A 213 -22.37 5.83 -18.65
N GLY A 214 -21.19 5.25 -18.90
CA GLY A 214 -20.56 5.27 -20.22
C GLY A 214 -21.08 4.15 -21.13
N GLN A 215 -22.30 4.31 -21.66
CA GLN A 215 -22.72 3.68 -22.92
C GLN A 215 -22.37 4.61 -24.09
#